data_AF-A0AAV9PEZ2-F1
#
_entry.id   AF-A0AAV9PEZ2-F1
#
_cell.length_a   1.000
_cell.length_b   1.000
_cell.length_c   1.000
_cell.angle_alpha   90.00
_cell.angle_beta   90.00
_cell.angle_gamma   90.00
#
_symmetry.space_group_name_H-M   'P 1'
#
loop_
_entity.id
_entity.type
_entity.pdbx_description
1 polymer ?
#
loop_
_entity_poly.entity_id
_entity_poly.type
_entity_poly.pdbx_seq_one_letter_code
_entity_poly.pdbx_strand_id
1 'polypeptide(L)'
;MAALFGEAVPAILSPRNPPQAPRNVSTIFTPSGAQIRYKEPGKAGVCETTPGVNSYSGYIDLSDDVHVFFWMFEARKDPANAPVTLWLNGGPGSDSLIGLFEEIGPCHITKNLTSQLRDIAWSNEANLLFLSQPVGTGFSYSDDEVGYLDPTYLTVKHPKPGQETGRWSVIDPTVNDTTTLAAHVCWELLQGFYSGLPQMASDVESTAFSLWSESFGGHWGPAFMSYFYEQNQKISEQNATGRKLDFKSFGLVNAIADERIQTKYLLEFTQSHTNTYGLDMLNETVYDHGRFNMYRPGGCQDAQDYCASFEKDSLVRRSQCSLAQFLCQNSVENLFYNLGGGRGTYDIWRDYINTAEVQNALGTSLNYTSSNLIYSAFSLSGDFAVSYLYGIEELLKHDIQVEKIFPFPQTGLVKKPSEFQPEAAFAIFNRSLHGLDVATGMEDTTGGSKYSTKGTNRTTHFRQAPPLNCSSAA
;
A
#
# COMPACT_ATOMS: atom_id res chain seq x y z
N MET A 1 21.36 7.00 -4.35
CA MET A 1 21.97 5.82 -5.01
C MET A 1 21.29 5.63 -6.36
N ALA A 2 21.57 6.55 -7.28
CA ALA A 2 21.10 6.52 -8.66
C ALA A 2 22.20 5.88 -9.51
N ALA A 3 22.07 4.60 -9.85
CA ALA A 3 22.86 3.96 -10.91
C ALA A 3 22.39 2.52 -11.13
N LEU A 4 21.41 2.31 -12.01
CA LEU A 4 21.26 1.10 -12.84
C LEU A 4 20.38 1.46 -14.05
N PHE A 5 20.87 2.41 -14.87
CA PHE A 5 20.35 2.62 -16.23
C PHE A 5 21.40 2.07 -17.20
N GLY A 6 21.06 0.96 -17.87
CA GLY A 6 21.81 0.40 -18.99
C GLY A 6 20.87 0.26 -20.20
N GLU A 7 21.11 1.10 -21.20
CA GLU A 7 20.49 1.24 -22.54
C GLU A 7 20.56 -0.07 -23.39
N ALA A 8 19.76 -0.37 -24.41
CA ALA A 8 18.58 0.22 -25.05
C ALA A 8 17.94 -0.83 -26.01
N VAL A 9 16.60 -0.82 -26.16
CA VAL A 9 15.92 -0.56 -27.45
C VAL A 9 14.63 0.22 -27.11
N PRO A 10 14.45 1.45 -27.61
CA PRO A 10 13.29 2.25 -27.30
C PRO A 10 12.15 1.99 -28.30
N ALA A 11 11.01 1.52 -27.81
CA ALA A 11 9.77 2.13 -28.25
C ALA A 11 9.58 3.38 -27.39
N ILE A 12 10.33 4.45 -27.72
CA ILE A 12 10.07 5.79 -27.17
C ILE A 12 8.62 6.08 -27.56
N LEU A 13 7.72 5.98 -26.59
CA LEU A 13 6.49 6.76 -26.63
C LEU A 13 6.94 8.19 -26.87
N SER A 14 6.65 8.72 -28.08
CA SER A 14 7.01 10.08 -28.48
C SER A 14 6.63 11.09 -27.39
N PRO A 15 7.29 12.27 -27.29
CA PRO A 15 6.92 13.27 -26.30
C PRO A 15 5.40 13.47 -26.35
N ARG A 16 4.72 13.01 -25.30
CA ARG A 16 3.27 13.08 -25.24
C ARG A 16 2.94 14.54 -25.03
N ASN A 17 2.05 15.08 -25.87
CA ASN A 17 1.36 16.31 -25.49
C ASN A 17 0.77 16.10 -24.09
N PRO A 18 0.67 17.15 -23.27
CA PRO A 18 0.03 17.07 -21.96
C PRO A 18 -1.31 16.34 -22.07
N PRO A 19 -1.60 15.35 -21.20
CA PRO A 19 -2.84 14.62 -21.29
C PRO A 19 -4.04 15.57 -21.26
N GLN A 20 -5.01 15.30 -22.12
CA GLN A 20 -6.23 16.10 -22.18
C GLN A 20 -7.08 15.85 -20.93
N ALA A 21 -7.87 16.86 -20.56
CA ALA A 21 -8.86 16.69 -19.51
C ALA A 21 -9.78 15.49 -19.84
N PRO A 22 -10.08 14.63 -18.86
CA PRO A 22 -10.96 13.48 -19.06
C PRO A 22 -12.36 13.96 -19.46
N ARG A 23 -12.98 13.26 -20.41
CA ARG A 23 -14.34 13.54 -20.90
C ARG A 23 -15.37 12.77 -20.10
N ASN A 24 -16.56 13.35 -19.93
CA ASN A 24 -17.71 12.71 -19.26
C ASN A 24 -17.39 12.19 -17.86
N VAL A 25 -16.75 13.03 -17.03
CA VAL A 25 -16.51 12.74 -15.62
C VAL A 25 -17.80 13.02 -14.84
N SER A 26 -18.24 12.07 -14.04
CA SER A 26 -19.34 12.25 -13.09
C SER A 26 -18.83 12.96 -11.85
N THR A 27 -19.63 13.85 -11.26
CA THR A 27 -19.26 14.57 -10.03
C THR A 27 -20.40 14.51 -9.04
N ILE A 28 -20.11 14.11 -7.81
CA ILE A 28 -21.05 14.11 -6.69
C ILE A 28 -20.47 14.91 -5.52
N PHE A 29 -21.35 15.51 -4.74
CA PHE A 29 -21.00 16.13 -3.46
C PHE A 29 -21.55 15.25 -2.35
N THR A 30 -20.67 14.89 -1.43
CA THR A 30 -20.97 13.94 -0.37
C THR A 30 -21.54 14.67 0.85
N PRO A 31 -22.37 14.01 1.66
CA PRO A 31 -22.87 14.60 2.91
C PRO A 31 -21.78 15.02 3.90
N SER A 32 -20.57 14.43 3.83
CA SER A 32 -19.44 14.82 4.66
C SER A 32 -18.69 16.07 4.14
N GLY A 33 -19.10 16.63 3.00
CA GLY A 33 -18.51 17.84 2.42
C GLY A 33 -17.42 17.58 1.36
N ALA A 34 -17.00 16.33 1.15
CA ALA A 34 -16.07 15.97 0.08
C ALA A 34 -16.75 16.00 -1.29
N GLN A 35 -16.00 16.29 -2.35
CA GLN A 35 -16.41 16.07 -3.73
C GLN A 35 -15.80 14.76 -4.24
N ILE A 36 -16.56 13.97 -5.01
CA ILE A 36 -16.04 12.80 -5.70
C ILE A 36 -16.24 12.97 -7.20
N ARG A 37 -15.13 12.98 -7.94
CA ARG A 37 -15.08 12.99 -9.40
C ARG A 37 -14.74 11.59 -9.87
N TYR A 38 -15.59 10.95 -10.67
CA TYR A 38 -15.35 9.55 -11.03
C TYR A 38 -15.81 9.17 -12.43
N LYS A 39 -15.29 8.04 -12.89
CA LYS A 39 -15.67 7.32 -14.09
C LYS A 39 -15.78 5.83 -13.79
N GLU A 40 -16.24 5.07 -14.78
CA GLU A 40 -16.39 3.62 -14.69
C GLU A 40 -15.49 2.90 -15.71
N PRO A 41 -14.20 2.64 -15.37
CA PRO A 41 -13.22 2.12 -16.32
C PRO A 41 -13.61 0.78 -16.97
N GLY A 42 -14.29 -0.10 -16.21
CA GLY A 42 -14.79 -1.37 -16.72
C GLY A 42 -15.69 -1.24 -17.96
N LYS A 43 -16.54 -0.21 -18.01
CA LYS A 43 -17.40 0.08 -19.17
C LYS A 43 -16.60 0.48 -20.42
N ALA A 44 -15.37 0.92 -20.25
CA ALA A 44 -14.43 1.23 -21.33
C ALA A 44 -13.46 0.08 -21.64
N GLY A 45 -13.65 -1.11 -21.04
CA GLY A 45 -12.78 -2.27 -21.25
C GLY A 45 -11.48 -2.22 -20.44
N VAL A 46 -11.39 -1.35 -19.43
CA VAL A 46 -10.20 -1.19 -18.60
C VAL A 46 -10.35 -1.97 -17.30
N CYS A 47 -9.50 -2.98 -17.13
CA CYS A 47 -9.42 -3.84 -15.96
C CYS A 47 -10.64 -4.74 -15.71
N GLU A 48 -11.55 -4.39 -14.80
CA GLU A 48 -12.70 -5.23 -14.42
C GLU A 48 -13.80 -5.13 -15.47
N THR A 49 -13.97 -6.20 -16.25
CA THR A 49 -14.91 -6.28 -17.37
C THR A 49 -15.94 -7.40 -17.18
N THR A 50 -16.02 -7.99 -15.99
CA THR A 50 -16.99 -9.02 -15.65
C THR A 50 -18.41 -8.45 -15.78
N PRO A 51 -19.32 -9.09 -16.54
CA PRO A 51 -20.69 -8.61 -16.69
C PRO A 51 -21.40 -8.46 -15.34
N GLY A 52 -21.97 -7.28 -15.09
CA GLY A 52 -22.71 -6.97 -13.85
C GLY A 52 -21.84 -6.60 -12.65
N VAL A 53 -20.52 -6.45 -12.82
CA VAL A 53 -19.60 -5.96 -11.78
C VAL A 53 -19.11 -4.57 -12.17
N ASN A 54 -19.35 -3.57 -11.33
CA ASN A 54 -18.89 -2.21 -11.62
C ASN A 54 -17.53 -1.92 -10.98
N SER A 55 -16.86 -0.93 -11.55
CA SER A 55 -15.61 -0.37 -11.02
C SER A 55 -15.66 1.13 -11.16
N TYR A 56 -15.13 1.85 -10.19
CA TYR A 56 -15.18 3.31 -10.14
C TYR A 56 -13.79 3.86 -9.89
N SER A 57 -13.33 4.83 -10.68
CA SER A 57 -12.04 5.48 -10.43
C SER A 57 -12.13 6.97 -10.66
N GLY A 58 -11.23 7.70 -10.00
CA GLY A 58 -11.14 9.15 -10.12
C GLY A 58 -10.60 9.72 -8.82
N TYR A 59 -11.19 10.81 -8.33
CA TYR A 59 -10.66 11.59 -7.22
C TYR A 59 -11.69 11.75 -6.09
N ILE A 60 -11.20 11.65 -4.86
CA ILE A 60 -11.87 12.18 -3.67
C ILE A 60 -11.16 13.50 -3.34
N ASP A 61 -11.91 14.58 -3.42
CA ASP A 61 -11.44 15.94 -3.19
C ASP A 61 -11.93 16.41 -1.81
N LEU A 62 -11.00 16.57 -0.86
CA LEU A 62 -11.31 17.03 0.50
C LEU A 62 -11.24 18.56 0.64
N SER A 63 -10.40 19.20 -0.17
CA SER A 63 -10.23 20.64 -0.25
C SER A 63 -9.66 21.01 -1.63
N ASP A 64 -9.41 22.29 -1.85
CA ASP A 64 -8.79 22.80 -3.09
C ASP A 64 -7.36 22.29 -3.31
N ASP A 65 -6.70 21.74 -2.27
CA ASP A 65 -5.29 21.28 -2.32
C ASP A 65 -5.14 19.77 -2.01
N VAL A 66 -6.25 19.03 -1.90
CA VAL A 66 -6.23 17.61 -1.50
C VAL A 66 -7.10 16.80 -2.46
N HIS A 67 -6.47 16.31 -3.53
CA HIS A 67 -7.09 15.47 -4.55
C HIS A 67 -6.46 14.08 -4.52
N VAL A 68 -7.15 13.09 -3.93
CA VAL A 68 -6.62 11.72 -3.82
C VAL A 68 -7.28 10.80 -4.82
N PHE A 69 -6.46 10.18 -5.66
CA PHE A 69 -6.90 9.19 -6.62
C PHE A 69 -7.33 7.89 -5.92
N PHE A 70 -8.47 7.37 -6.32
CA PHE A 70 -8.98 6.08 -5.89
C PHE A 70 -9.36 5.21 -7.09
N TRP A 71 -9.31 3.90 -6.86
CA TRP A 71 -9.95 2.93 -7.75
C TRP A 71 -10.64 1.86 -6.92
N MET A 72 -11.96 1.82 -7.04
CA MET A 72 -12.86 0.88 -6.39
C MET A 72 -13.32 -0.21 -7.35
N PHE A 73 -13.43 -1.43 -6.87
CA PHE A 73 -14.04 -2.56 -7.56
C PHE A 73 -15.10 -3.20 -6.68
N GLU A 74 -16.30 -3.37 -7.21
CA GLU A 74 -17.33 -4.15 -6.53
C GLU A 74 -16.90 -5.60 -6.38
N ALA A 75 -17.38 -6.24 -5.31
CA ALA A 75 -17.24 -7.67 -5.15
C ALA A 75 -17.98 -8.38 -6.29
N ARG A 76 -17.33 -9.37 -6.92
CA ARG A 76 -17.97 -10.23 -7.93
C ARG A 76 -19.10 -11.08 -7.34
N LYS A 77 -19.08 -11.26 -6.02
CA LYS A 77 -20.08 -11.99 -5.25
C LYS A 77 -20.65 -11.07 -4.17
N ASP A 78 -21.95 -10.83 -4.27
CA ASP A 78 -22.74 -10.08 -3.28
C ASP A 78 -22.13 -8.73 -2.87
N PRO A 79 -21.94 -7.79 -3.82
CA PRO A 79 -21.35 -6.48 -3.53
C PRO A 79 -22.13 -5.68 -2.48
N ALA A 80 -23.42 -5.95 -2.29
CA ALA A 80 -24.24 -5.28 -1.27
C ALA A 80 -23.75 -5.59 0.14
N ASN A 81 -23.42 -6.86 0.42
CA ASN A 81 -23.06 -7.31 1.77
C ASN A 81 -21.55 -7.54 1.96
N ALA A 82 -20.79 -7.72 0.89
CA ALA A 82 -19.35 -7.93 0.94
C ALA A 82 -18.63 -6.76 1.65
N PRO A 83 -17.64 -7.02 2.52
CA PRO A 83 -16.92 -5.95 3.20
C PRO A 83 -16.13 -5.07 2.21
N VAL A 84 -16.02 -3.78 2.53
CA VAL A 84 -15.08 -2.90 1.83
C VAL A 84 -13.69 -3.13 2.40
N THR A 85 -12.76 -3.54 1.55
CA THR A 85 -11.36 -3.75 1.91
C THR A 85 -10.51 -2.65 1.30
N LEU A 86 -9.92 -1.80 2.16
CA LEU A 86 -8.93 -0.81 1.77
C LEU A 86 -7.56 -1.50 1.62
N TRP A 87 -6.96 -1.39 0.44
CA TRP A 87 -5.59 -1.84 0.17
C TRP A 87 -4.63 -0.65 0.07
N LEU A 88 -3.51 -0.73 0.80
CA LEU A 88 -2.45 0.28 0.80
C LEU A 88 -1.07 -0.34 0.54
N ASN A 89 -0.43 0.02 -0.57
CA ASN A 89 1.00 -0.26 -0.73
C ASN A 89 1.85 0.70 0.14
N GLY A 90 3.14 0.37 0.26
CA GLY A 90 4.10 1.05 1.14
C GLY A 90 4.87 2.19 0.47
N GLY A 91 6.21 2.03 0.42
CA GLY A 91 7.14 3.07 -0.01
C GLY A 91 7.92 3.62 1.19
N PRO A 92 7.49 4.72 1.84
CA PRO A 92 6.25 5.49 1.65
C PRO A 92 6.18 6.26 0.31
N GLY A 93 4.95 6.46 -0.20
CA GLY A 93 4.69 7.15 -1.48
C GLY A 93 4.68 6.24 -2.71
N SER A 94 4.68 4.91 -2.53
CA SER A 94 4.42 3.96 -3.61
C SER A 94 2.92 3.79 -3.80
N ASP A 95 2.45 3.80 -5.04
CA ASP A 95 1.02 3.74 -5.32
C ASP A 95 0.40 2.35 -5.05
N SER A 96 -0.81 2.35 -4.52
CA SER A 96 -1.66 1.17 -4.35
C SER A 96 -2.06 0.51 -5.68
N LEU A 97 -1.89 1.20 -6.81
CA LEU A 97 -2.02 0.60 -8.14
C LEU A 97 -1.02 -0.53 -8.40
N ILE A 98 0.11 -0.57 -7.67
CA ILE A 98 1.01 -1.73 -7.71
C ILE A 98 0.26 -2.99 -7.26
N GLY A 99 -0.41 -2.91 -6.10
CA GLY A 99 -1.21 -4.01 -5.59
C GLY A 99 -2.41 -4.37 -6.48
N LEU A 100 -2.99 -3.37 -7.14
CA LEU A 100 -4.06 -3.59 -8.10
C LEU A 100 -3.58 -4.45 -9.28
N PHE A 101 -2.51 -4.06 -9.97
CA PHE A 101 -2.11 -4.71 -11.22
C PHE A 101 -1.23 -5.95 -11.02
N GLU A 102 -0.38 -5.96 -10.01
CA GLU A 102 0.64 -7.00 -9.83
C GLU A 102 0.22 -8.08 -8.84
N GLU A 103 -0.70 -7.75 -7.92
CA GLU A 103 -0.90 -8.54 -6.71
C GLU A 103 -2.32 -9.09 -6.59
N ILE A 104 -3.25 -8.29 -6.07
CA ILE A 104 -4.55 -8.74 -5.55
C ILE A 104 -5.75 -8.26 -6.37
N GLY A 105 -5.54 -7.28 -7.26
CA GLY A 105 -6.63 -6.66 -8.00
C GLY A 105 -7.24 -7.56 -9.08
N PRO A 106 -8.34 -7.10 -9.70
CA PRO A 106 -9.15 -7.92 -10.61
C PRO A 106 -8.49 -8.19 -11.96
N CYS A 107 -7.39 -7.53 -12.29
CA CYS A 107 -6.72 -7.66 -13.57
C CYS A 107 -5.20 -7.57 -13.44
N HIS A 108 -4.51 -7.96 -14.51
CA HIS A 108 -3.09 -7.70 -14.73
C HIS A 108 -2.87 -7.12 -16.13
N ILE A 109 -1.72 -6.48 -16.36
CA ILE A 109 -1.37 -5.91 -17.66
C ILE A 109 -0.44 -6.87 -18.39
N THR A 110 -0.75 -7.16 -19.65
CA THR A 110 0.11 -7.98 -20.50
C THR A 110 1.20 -7.14 -21.17
N LYS A 111 2.22 -7.81 -21.72
CA LYS A 111 3.29 -7.17 -22.50
C LYS A 111 2.79 -6.36 -23.70
N ASN A 112 1.57 -6.60 -24.16
CA ASN A 112 0.94 -5.87 -25.26
C ASN A 112 0.14 -4.64 -24.78
N LEU A 113 0.31 -4.21 -23.53
CA LEU A 113 -0.43 -3.11 -22.90
C LEU A 113 -1.94 -3.31 -22.97
N THR A 114 -2.39 -4.53 -22.66
CA THR A 114 -3.81 -4.87 -22.53
C THR A 114 -4.08 -5.39 -21.12
N SER A 115 -5.24 -5.02 -20.56
CA SER A 115 -5.70 -5.58 -19.29
C SER A 115 -6.37 -6.93 -19.50
N GLN A 116 -6.04 -7.90 -18.64
CA GLN A 116 -6.70 -9.20 -18.60
C GLN A 116 -7.17 -9.50 -17.18
N LEU A 117 -8.37 -10.09 -17.06
CA LEU A 117 -8.92 -10.48 -15.77
C LEU A 117 -8.02 -11.49 -15.06
N ARG A 118 -7.98 -11.38 -13.73
CA ARG A 118 -7.32 -12.31 -12.83
C ARG A 118 -8.36 -13.25 -12.24
N ASP A 119 -8.07 -14.55 -12.31
CA ASP A 119 -8.93 -15.60 -11.77
C ASP A 119 -8.99 -15.54 -10.23
N ILE A 120 -7.83 -15.37 -9.59
CA ILE A 120 -7.68 -15.23 -8.15
C ILE A 120 -7.52 -13.75 -7.81
N ALA A 121 -8.65 -13.04 -7.76
CA ALA A 121 -8.70 -11.65 -7.34
C ALA A 121 -9.36 -11.54 -5.97
N TRP A 122 -8.90 -10.62 -5.13
CA TRP A 122 -9.56 -10.39 -3.84
C TRP A 122 -10.96 -9.80 -4.00
N SER A 123 -11.24 -9.17 -5.14
CA SER A 123 -12.57 -8.71 -5.52
C SER A 123 -13.56 -9.85 -5.77
N ASN A 124 -13.13 -11.12 -5.74
CA ASN A 124 -14.05 -12.24 -5.76
C ASN A 124 -14.97 -12.28 -4.51
N GLU A 125 -14.51 -11.77 -3.36
CA GLU A 125 -15.22 -11.86 -2.07
C GLU A 125 -15.35 -10.51 -1.34
N ALA A 126 -14.67 -9.45 -1.82
CA ALA A 126 -14.67 -8.14 -1.17
C ALA A 126 -14.82 -6.98 -2.17
N ASN A 127 -15.41 -5.90 -1.69
CA ASN A 127 -15.43 -4.62 -2.38
C ASN A 127 -14.04 -3.97 -2.19
N LEU A 128 -13.19 -3.94 -3.23
CA LEU A 128 -11.79 -3.50 -3.09
C LEU A 128 -11.60 -2.02 -3.38
N LEU A 129 -11.07 -1.28 -2.41
CA LEU A 129 -10.69 0.12 -2.54
C LEU A 129 -9.16 0.27 -2.55
N PHE A 130 -8.60 0.75 -3.66
CA PHE A 130 -7.20 1.16 -3.76
C PHE A 130 -7.11 2.68 -3.64
N LEU A 131 -6.26 3.18 -2.73
CA LEU A 131 -6.01 4.61 -2.57
C LEU A 131 -4.55 4.96 -2.87
N SER A 132 -4.34 5.94 -3.74
CA SER A 132 -3.02 6.50 -4.05
C SER A 132 -2.63 7.53 -2.99
N GLN A 133 -2.26 7.08 -1.79
CA GLN A 133 -1.99 7.94 -0.63
C GLN A 133 -0.53 7.84 -0.16
N PRO A 134 0.04 8.89 0.45
CA PRO A 134 -0.50 10.24 0.67
C PRO A 134 -0.62 11.09 -0.62
N VAL A 135 -1.13 12.33 -0.51
CA VAL A 135 -1.20 13.30 -1.62
C VAL A 135 0.17 13.44 -2.29
N GLY A 136 0.22 13.37 -3.63
CA GLY A 136 1.47 13.30 -4.40
C GLY A 136 1.88 11.89 -4.83
N THR A 137 1.20 10.87 -4.32
CA THR A 137 1.41 9.47 -4.73
C THR A 137 0.62 9.18 -6.00
N GLY A 138 1.29 8.68 -7.04
CA GLY A 138 0.65 8.23 -8.27
C GLY A 138 -0.06 9.36 -9.03
N PHE A 139 -1.38 9.29 -9.08
CA PHE A 139 -2.24 10.33 -9.66
C PHE A 139 -2.78 11.34 -8.65
N SER A 140 -2.50 11.20 -7.34
CA SER A 140 -2.94 12.14 -6.32
C SER A 140 -2.08 13.39 -6.29
N TYR A 141 -2.67 14.56 -6.08
CA TYR A 141 -1.99 15.85 -6.22
C TYR A 141 -2.61 16.94 -5.34
N SER A 142 -1.86 18.03 -5.13
CA SER A 142 -2.39 19.27 -4.55
C SER A 142 -2.71 20.28 -5.62
N ASP A 143 -1.78 20.54 -6.52
CA ASP A 143 -1.99 21.33 -7.73
C ASP A 143 -1.43 20.57 -8.95
N ASP A 144 -1.78 20.99 -10.16
CA ASP A 144 -1.22 20.43 -11.38
C ASP A 144 -0.67 21.50 -12.32
N GLU A 145 0.46 21.18 -12.96
CA GLU A 145 1.12 22.09 -13.88
C GLU A 145 1.47 21.41 -15.19
N VAL A 146 1.26 22.14 -16.28
CA VAL A 146 1.71 21.75 -17.61
C VAL A 146 3.16 22.21 -17.80
N GLY A 147 4.05 21.26 -18.07
CA GLY A 147 5.46 21.54 -18.22
C GLY A 147 6.32 20.31 -18.42
N TYR A 148 7.59 20.45 -18.04
CA TYR A 148 8.58 19.39 -18.04
C TYR A 148 8.93 19.02 -16.60
N LEU A 149 8.78 17.75 -16.23
CA LEU A 149 9.20 17.27 -14.91
C LEU A 149 10.72 17.11 -14.86
N ASP A 150 11.38 17.86 -13.99
CA ASP A 150 12.81 17.67 -13.73
C ASP A 150 13.01 16.33 -12.99
N PRO A 151 13.71 15.34 -13.57
CA PRO A 151 13.86 14.03 -12.96
C PRO A 151 14.77 14.02 -11.71
N THR A 152 15.54 15.10 -11.49
CA THR A 152 16.44 15.23 -10.34
C THR A 152 15.71 15.84 -9.15
N TYR A 153 15.02 16.96 -9.37
CA TYR A 153 14.35 17.71 -8.31
C TYR A 153 12.87 17.35 -8.16
N LEU A 154 12.31 16.62 -9.13
CA LEU A 154 10.89 16.27 -9.21
C LEU A 154 9.97 17.50 -9.13
N THR A 155 10.46 18.63 -9.65
CA THR A 155 9.71 19.89 -9.79
C THR A 155 9.34 20.10 -11.23
N VAL A 156 8.15 20.66 -11.48
CA VAL A 156 7.74 21.08 -12.81
C VAL A 156 8.54 22.32 -13.22
N LYS A 157 9.09 22.29 -14.43
CA LYS A 157 9.75 23.42 -15.08
C LYS A 157 8.91 23.83 -16.27
N HIS A 158 8.93 25.13 -16.58
CA HIS A 158 8.30 25.68 -17.78
C HIS A 158 9.39 26.00 -18.81
N PRO A 159 9.77 25.04 -19.67
CA PRO A 159 10.61 25.34 -20.82
C PRO A 159 9.86 26.26 -21.80
N LYS A 160 10.47 26.61 -22.93
CA LYS A 160 9.81 27.51 -23.91
C LYS A 160 8.50 26.90 -24.41
N PRO A 161 7.51 27.72 -24.83
CA PRO A 161 6.25 27.21 -25.39
C PRO A 161 6.48 26.14 -26.47
N GLY A 162 5.80 25.01 -26.35
CA GLY A 162 5.94 23.84 -27.24
C GLY A 162 6.99 22.81 -26.78
N GLN A 163 7.56 22.97 -25.58
CA GLN A 163 8.49 22.00 -24.97
C GLN A 163 7.90 21.32 -23.73
N GLU A 164 6.62 21.55 -23.43
CA GLU A 164 5.89 20.90 -22.36
C GLU A 164 5.70 19.41 -22.71
N THR A 165 6.02 18.52 -21.76
CA THR A 165 6.02 17.07 -21.98
C THR A 165 4.92 16.34 -21.23
N GLY A 166 4.14 17.06 -20.43
CA GLY A 166 3.11 16.47 -19.60
C GLY A 166 2.36 17.48 -18.74
N ARG A 167 1.39 16.95 -18.00
CA ARG A 167 0.76 17.59 -16.86
C ARG A 167 1.14 16.80 -15.62
N TRP A 168 1.72 17.47 -14.63
CA TRP A 168 2.40 16.82 -13.53
C TRP A 168 1.84 17.29 -12.19
N SER A 169 1.84 16.40 -11.21
CA SER A 169 1.46 16.73 -9.83
C SER A 169 2.47 17.72 -9.23
N VAL A 170 1.93 18.74 -8.54
CA VAL A 170 2.67 19.68 -7.70
C VAL A 170 2.18 19.52 -6.26
N ILE A 171 3.13 19.37 -5.33
CA ILE A 171 2.86 19.09 -3.91
C ILE A 171 3.89 19.76 -3.01
N ASP A 172 3.51 20.01 -1.76
CA ASP A 172 4.45 20.12 -0.64
C ASP A 172 4.47 18.78 0.12
N PRO A 173 5.50 17.95 -0.04
CA PRO A 173 5.55 16.63 0.57
C PRO A 173 5.75 16.70 2.09
N THR A 174 6.10 17.87 2.66
CA THR A 174 6.37 18.05 4.09
C THR A 174 5.12 18.33 4.92
N VAL A 175 3.98 18.65 4.27
CA VAL A 175 2.71 18.91 4.95
C VAL A 175 2.15 17.67 5.65
N ASN A 176 2.35 16.49 5.05
CA ASN A 176 1.83 15.22 5.53
C ASN A 176 2.92 14.15 5.57
N ASP A 177 4.02 14.44 6.26
CA ASP A 177 5.29 13.70 6.24
C ASP A 177 5.44 12.64 7.33
N THR A 178 4.37 12.32 8.06
CA THR A 178 4.37 11.27 9.08
C THR A 178 3.16 10.37 8.94
N THR A 179 3.29 9.11 9.38
CA THR A 179 2.19 8.15 9.31
C THR A 179 0.99 8.55 10.16
N THR A 180 1.21 9.25 11.28
CA THR A 180 0.11 9.77 12.11
C THR A 180 -0.71 10.83 11.38
N LEU A 181 -0.06 11.79 10.72
CA LEU A 181 -0.77 12.80 9.91
C LEU A 181 -1.50 12.15 8.72
N ALA A 182 -0.88 11.16 8.09
CA ALA A 182 -1.48 10.45 6.96
C ALA A 182 -2.73 9.68 7.37
N ALA A 183 -2.77 9.14 8.60
CA ALA A 183 -3.96 8.49 9.16
C ALA A 183 -5.14 9.45 9.25
N HIS A 184 -4.92 10.70 9.67
CA HIS A 184 -5.98 11.70 9.75
C HIS A 184 -6.60 11.98 8.39
N VAL A 185 -5.76 12.24 7.38
CA VAL A 185 -6.23 12.51 6.01
C VAL A 185 -6.94 11.28 5.44
N CYS A 186 -6.41 10.07 5.65
CA CYS A 186 -7.01 8.85 5.13
C CYS A 186 -8.38 8.54 5.77
N TRP A 187 -8.58 8.89 7.04
CA TRP A 187 -9.90 8.78 7.68
C TRP A 187 -10.94 9.68 7.01
N GLU A 188 -10.59 10.94 6.75
CA GLU A 188 -11.49 11.89 6.07
C GLU A 188 -11.81 11.42 4.64
N LEU A 189 -10.82 10.90 3.91
CA LEU A 189 -11.03 10.28 2.59
C LEU A 189 -11.99 9.10 2.68
N LEU A 190 -11.83 8.23 3.67
CA LEU A 190 -12.67 7.05 3.86
C LEU A 190 -14.11 7.45 4.19
N GLN A 191 -14.32 8.43 5.09
CA GLN A 191 -15.64 8.95 5.42
C GLN A 191 -16.30 9.67 4.23
N GLY A 192 -15.52 10.44 3.46
CA GLY A 192 -15.94 11.01 2.18
C GLY A 192 -16.42 9.96 1.19
N PHE A 193 -15.59 8.93 0.96
CA PHE A 193 -15.91 7.80 0.09
C PHE A 193 -17.22 7.11 0.51
N TYR A 194 -17.32 6.69 1.77
CA TYR A 194 -18.48 5.96 2.31
C TYR A 194 -19.78 6.76 2.27
N SER A 195 -19.70 8.08 2.43
CA SER A 195 -20.87 8.96 2.36
C SER A 195 -21.31 9.24 0.91
N GLY A 196 -20.40 9.08 -0.06
CA GLY A 196 -20.67 9.15 -1.50
C GLY A 196 -21.22 7.85 -2.12
N LEU A 197 -20.99 6.68 -1.49
CA LEU A 197 -21.41 5.38 -2.02
C LEU A 197 -22.87 5.33 -2.50
N PRO A 198 -23.89 5.81 -1.75
CA PRO A 198 -25.29 5.75 -2.21
C PRO A 198 -25.57 6.48 -3.53
N GLN A 199 -24.72 7.44 -3.92
CA GLN A 199 -24.85 8.19 -5.18
C GLN A 199 -23.98 7.60 -6.31
N MET A 200 -22.82 7.03 -5.97
CA MET A 200 -21.84 6.53 -6.95
C MET A 200 -21.96 5.03 -7.23
N ALA A 201 -22.09 4.22 -6.18
CA ALA A 201 -22.04 2.77 -6.19
C ALA A 201 -23.11 2.24 -5.21
N SER A 202 -24.39 2.43 -5.57
CA SER A 202 -25.53 2.09 -4.73
C SER A 202 -25.64 0.61 -4.38
N ASP A 203 -24.99 -0.24 -5.17
CA ASP A 203 -24.94 -1.69 -4.96
C ASP A 203 -24.00 -2.07 -3.80
N VAL A 204 -23.24 -1.13 -3.22
CA VAL A 204 -22.37 -1.34 -2.05
C VAL A 204 -23.02 -0.75 -0.80
N GLU A 205 -23.70 -1.58 -0.02
CA GLU A 205 -24.44 -1.17 1.18
C GLU A 205 -23.68 -1.43 2.49
N SER A 206 -22.75 -2.39 2.46
CA SER A 206 -22.03 -2.89 3.63
C SER A 206 -21.30 -1.80 4.40
N THR A 207 -21.31 -1.93 5.73
CA THR A 207 -20.47 -1.14 6.64
C THR A 207 -19.30 -1.96 7.18
N ALA A 208 -19.21 -3.24 6.80
CA ALA A 208 -18.09 -4.09 7.17
C ALA A 208 -16.81 -3.57 6.48
N PHE A 209 -15.77 -3.36 7.28
CA PHE A 209 -14.54 -2.72 6.84
C PHE A 209 -13.32 -3.57 7.19
N SER A 210 -12.43 -3.71 6.22
CA SER A 210 -11.13 -4.34 6.39
C SER A 210 -10.02 -3.41 5.87
N LEU A 211 -8.85 -3.47 6.50
CA LEU A 211 -7.66 -2.75 6.03
C LEU A 211 -6.51 -3.73 5.84
N TRP A 212 -5.94 -3.73 4.65
CA TRP A 212 -4.77 -4.54 4.31
C TRP A 212 -3.67 -3.65 3.73
N SER A 213 -2.44 -3.87 4.17
CA SER A 213 -1.32 -3.04 3.73
C SER A 213 -0.02 -3.82 3.59
N GLU A 214 0.88 -3.32 2.74
CA GLU A 214 2.13 -4.00 2.37
C GLU A 214 3.37 -3.14 2.62
N SER A 215 4.51 -3.75 2.96
CA SER A 215 5.82 -3.08 3.08
C SER A 215 5.80 -1.98 4.15
N PHE A 216 6.06 -0.71 3.80
CA PHE A 216 5.84 0.43 4.71
C PHE A 216 4.38 0.55 5.20
N GLY A 217 3.47 -0.21 4.60
CA GLY A 217 2.17 -0.55 5.14
C GLY A 217 2.16 -1.08 6.57
N GLY A 218 3.28 -1.54 7.13
CA GLY A 218 3.37 -1.89 8.55
C GLY A 218 3.46 -0.68 9.48
N HIS A 219 3.74 0.51 8.95
CA HIS A 219 3.53 1.80 9.63
C HIS A 219 2.10 2.27 9.38
N TRP A 220 1.68 2.35 8.10
CA TRP A 220 0.33 2.80 7.73
C TRP A 220 -0.75 2.02 8.45
N GLY A 221 -0.72 0.69 8.34
CA GLY A 221 -1.78 -0.21 8.75
C GLY A 221 -2.15 -0.06 10.23
N PRO A 222 -1.20 -0.27 11.17
CA PRO A 222 -1.48 -0.17 12.59
C PRO A 222 -1.92 1.25 13.00
N ALA A 223 -1.26 2.29 12.47
CA ALA A 223 -1.60 3.67 12.80
C ALA A 223 -2.99 4.05 12.30
N PHE A 224 -3.29 3.74 11.03
CA PHE A 224 -4.56 4.07 10.38
C PHE A 224 -5.68 3.31 11.05
N MET A 225 -5.54 1.99 11.20
CA MET A 225 -6.59 1.16 11.76
C MET A 225 -6.91 1.52 13.22
N SER A 226 -5.88 1.81 14.04
CA SER A 226 -6.08 2.26 15.42
C SER A 226 -6.80 3.62 15.46
N TYR A 227 -6.33 4.59 14.66
CA TYR A 227 -6.97 5.91 14.58
C TYR A 227 -8.41 5.81 14.07
N PHE A 228 -8.67 5.03 13.02
CA PHE A 228 -10.01 4.81 12.47
C PHE A 228 -10.94 4.21 13.50
N TYR A 229 -10.47 3.21 14.25
CA TYR A 229 -11.26 2.60 15.32
C TYR A 229 -11.63 3.63 16.40
N GLU A 230 -10.67 4.43 16.87
CA GLU A 230 -10.92 5.50 17.84
C GLU A 230 -11.92 6.54 17.33
N GLN A 231 -11.79 7.00 16.08
CA GLN A 231 -12.75 7.94 15.49
C GLN A 231 -14.14 7.31 15.33
N ASN A 232 -14.21 6.03 14.98
CA ASN A 232 -15.46 5.28 14.87
C ASN A 232 -16.21 5.18 16.21
N GLN A 233 -15.49 5.06 17.33
CA GLN A 233 -16.12 5.12 18.67
C GLN A 233 -16.68 6.52 18.97
N LYS A 234 -15.94 7.58 18.63
CA LYS A 234 -16.39 8.98 18.84
C LYS A 234 -17.67 9.31 18.07
N ILE A 235 -17.89 8.74 16.88
CA ILE A 235 -19.16 8.85 16.16
C ILE A 235 -20.33 8.39 17.03
N SER A 236 -20.15 7.28 17.76
CA SER A 236 -21.19 6.71 18.62
C SER A 236 -21.37 7.49 19.92
N GLU A 237 -20.27 7.90 20.55
CA GLU A 237 -20.28 8.50 21.89
C GLU A 237 -20.62 9.99 21.89
N GLN A 238 -20.21 10.72 20.85
CA GLN A 238 -20.25 12.19 20.82
C GLN A 238 -21.25 12.73 19.80
N ASN A 239 -22.09 11.87 19.21
CA ASN A 239 -23.02 12.21 18.13
C ASN A 239 -22.29 12.94 16.97
N ALA A 240 -21.03 12.57 16.72
CA ALA A 240 -20.22 13.17 15.68
C ALA A 240 -20.71 12.73 14.30
N THR A 241 -20.53 13.58 13.30
CA THR A 241 -20.91 13.30 11.92
C THR A 241 -19.97 12.27 11.30
N GLY A 242 -20.51 11.16 10.79
CA GLY A 242 -19.74 10.14 10.10
C GLY A 242 -20.53 8.84 9.92
N ARG A 243 -20.08 7.98 8.99
CA ARG A 243 -20.63 6.64 8.81
C ARG A 243 -19.88 5.68 9.72
N LYS A 244 -20.62 5.02 10.63
CA LYS A 244 -20.07 3.99 11.49
C LYS A 244 -19.68 2.76 10.66
N LEU A 245 -18.45 2.29 10.89
CA LEU A 245 -17.90 1.10 10.24
C LEU A 245 -17.83 -0.07 11.23
N ASP A 246 -18.03 -1.27 10.71
CA ASP A 246 -17.93 -2.54 11.42
C ASP A 246 -16.59 -3.20 11.05
N PHE A 247 -15.59 -3.04 11.91
CA PHE A 247 -14.21 -3.47 11.64
C PHE A 247 -14.12 -5.00 11.71
N LYS A 248 -13.73 -5.65 10.60
CA LYS A 248 -13.66 -7.11 10.48
C LYS A 248 -12.24 -7.65 10.53
N SER A 249 -11.39 -7.21 9.62
CA SER A 249 -10.02 -7.72 9.51
C SER A 249 -8.99 -6.62 9.30
N PHE A 250 -7.80 -6.87 9.84
CA PHE A 250 -6.61 -6.07 9.63
C PHE A 250 -5.48 -6.99 9.19
N GLY A 251 -4.85 -6.69 8.05
CA GLY A 251 -3.79 -7.55 7.51
C GLY A 251 -2.53 -6.79 7.10
N LEU A 252 -1.39 -7.42 7.37
CA LEU A 252 -0.06 -6.91 7.04
C LEU A 252 0.68 -7.90 6.14
N VAL A 253 1.10 -7.45 4.96
CA VAL A 253 1.77 -8.26 3.95
C VAL A 253 3.22 -7.82 3.82
N ASN A 254 4.19 -8.68 4.15
CA ASN A 254 5.63 -8.38 4.12
C ASN A 254 5.99 -7.00 4.72
N ALA A 255 5.33 -6.67 5.83
CA ALA A 255 5.31 -5.32 6.35
C ALA A 255 6.45 -5.02 7.32
N ILE A 256 6.97 -3.79 7.28
CA ILE A 256 7.86 -3.23 8.31
C ILE A 256 7.00 -2.45 9.30
N ALA A 257 6.97 -2.86 10.56
CA ALA A 257 6.26 -2.18 11.64
C ALA A 257 7.21 -1.68 12.74
N ASP A 258 8.43 -2.22 12.77
CA ASP A 258 9.48 -1.84 13.71
C ASP A 258 10.87 -2.08 13.07
N GLU A 259 11.51 -1.00 12.62
CA GLU A 259 12.84 -1.06 12.02
C GLU A 259 13.90 -1.60 13.00
N ARG A 260 13.85 -1.14 14.26
CA ARG A 260 14.79 -1.53 15.32
C ARG A 260 14.88 -3.04 15.49
N ILE A 261 13.74 -3.75 15.42
CA ILE A 261 13.67 -5.21 15.47
C ILE A 261 14.00 -5.82 14.11
N GLN A 262 13.30 -5.40 13.05
CA GLN A 262 13.30 -6.11 11.76
C GLN A 262 14.62 -6.01 11.00
N THR A 263 15.36 -4.90 11.09
CA THR A 263 16.62 -4.72 10.35
C THR A 263 17.69 -5.72 10.81
N LYS A 264 17.68 -6.14 12.09
CA LYS A 264 18.58 -7.21 12.58
C LYS A 264 18.33 -8.52 11.85
N TYR A 265 17.07 -8.92 11.83
CA TYR A 265 16.65 -10.19 11.24
C TYR A 265 16.78 -10.17 9.73
N LEU A 266 16.60 -9.02 9.08
CA LEU A 266 16.88 -8.88 7.65
C LEU A 266 18.35 -9.18 7.35
N LEU A 267 19.29 -8.60 8.10
CA LEU A 267 20.72 -8.87 7.92
C LEU A 267 21.04 -10.33 8.21
N GLU A 268 20.58 -10.86 9.34
CA GLU A 268 20.81 -12.26 9.71
C GLU A 268 20.30 -13.20 8.62
N PHE A 269 19.08 -12.96 8.10
CA PHE A 269 18.45 -13.76 7.05
C PHE A 269 19.25 -13.85 5.75
N THR A 270 20.23 -12.96 5.51
CA THR A 270 21.09 -13.06 4.32
C THR A 270 22.06 -14.24 4.35
N GLN A 271 22.15 -14.98 5.46
CA GLN A 271 23.09 -16.08 5.64
C GLN A 271 22.40 -17.45 5.57
N SER A 272 23.05 -18.41 4.91
CA SER A 272 22.53 -19.76 4.69
C SER A 272 22.20 -20.52 5.98
N HIS A 273 22.93 -20.25 7.05
CA HIS A 273 22.77 -20.92 8.35
C HIS A 273 21.64 -20.34 9.21
N THR A 274 21.06 -19.20 8.82
CA THR A 274 19.98 -18.51 9.56
C THR A 274 18.67 -18.48 8.77
N ASN A 275 18.71 -18.54 7.43
CA ASN A 275 17.50 -18.63 6.62
C ASN A 275 17.11 -20.08 6.31
N THR A 276 15.82 -20.27 6.04
CA THR A 276 15.23 -21.58 5.74
C THR A 276 15.58 -22.11 4.35
N TYR A 277 16.32 -21.35 3.55
CA TYR A 277 16.66 -21.70 2.17
C TYR A 277 18.08 -22.24 2.01
N GLY A 278 18.93 -22.12 3.03
CA GLY A 278 20.32 -22.52 2.94
C GLY A 278 21.12 -21.68 1.94
N LEU A 279 20.70 -20.43 1.68
CA LEU A 279 21.33 -19.54 0.68
C LEU A 279 22.13 -18.42 1.34
N ASP A 280 23.38 -18.23 0.92
CA ASP A 280 24.14 -17.02 1.24
C ASP A 280 23.81 -15.93 0.20
N MET A 281 22.98 -14.97 0.61
CA MET A 281 22.57 -13.84 -0.21
C MET A 281 23.63 -12.73 -0.20
N LEU A 282 24.40 -12.63 0.88
CA LEU A 282 25.56 -11.77 1.01
C LEU A 282 26.79 -12.63 1.29
N ASN A 283 27.91 -12.32 0.64
CA ASN A 283 29.19 -12.93 1.02
C ASN A 283 29.62 -12.48 2.42
N GLU A 284 30.53 -13.24 3.03
CA GLU A 284 31.02 -13.05 4.41
C GLU A 284 31.52 -11.62 4.65
N THR A 285 32.32 -11.05 3.75
CA THR A 285 32.85 -9.69 3.89
C THR A 285 31.75 -8.63 3.95
N VAL A 286 30.73 -8.74 3.10
CA VAL A 286 29.60 -7.78 3.07
C VAL A 286 28.72 -7.98 4.31
N TYR A 287 28.50 -9.23 4.72
CA TYR A 287 27.76 -9.53 5.94
C TYR A 287 28.45 -8.99 7.20
N ASP A 288 29.76 -9.17 7.32
CA ASP A 288 30.56 -8.64 8.43
C ASP A 288 30.57 -7.12 8.46
N HIS A 289 30.60 -6.47 7.30
CA HIS A 289 30.43 -5.02 7.20
C HIS A 289 29.06 -4.57 7.71
N GLY A 290 27.98 -5.23 7.28
CA GLY A 290 26.63 -4.96 7.77
C GLY A 290 26.52 -5.18 9.28
N ARG A 291 27.10 -6.26 9.79
CA ARG A 291 27.12 -6.59 11.23
C ARG A 291 27.88 -5.54 12.04
N PHE A 292 29.04 -5.10 11.57
CA PHE A 292 29.80 -4.04 12.22
C PHE A 292 28.96 -2.77 12.31
N ASN A 293 28.35 -2.32 11.22
CA ASN A 293 27.51 -1.11 11.22
C ASN A 293 26.21 -1.28 12.03
N MET A 294 25.71 -2.51 12.16
CA MET A 294 24.53 -2.80 12.98
C MET A 294 24.81 -2.57 14.47
N TYR A 295 25.94 -3.09 14.98
CA TYR A 295 26.18 -3.26 16.42
C TYR A 295 27.32 -2.43 17.01
N ARG A 296 28.10 -1.72 16.20
CA ARG A 296 29.14 -0.83 16.72
C ARG A 296 28.54 0.33 17.53
N PRO A 297 29.32 0.96 18.45
CA PRO A 297 28.94 2.21 19.06
C PRO A 297 28.55 3.28 18.03
N GLY A 298 27.35 3.84 18.18
CA GLY A 298 26.75 4.80 17.23
C GLY A 298 26.36 4.18 15.89
N GLY A 299 26.25 2.86 15.81
CA GLY A 299 25.72 2.12 14.67
C GLY A 299 24.19 2.15 14.61
N CYS A 300 23.60 1.34 13.73
CA CYS A 300 22.15 1.31 13.49
C CYS A 300 21.36 1.07 14.79
N GLN A 301 21.75 0.08 15.62
CA GLN A 301 21.00 -0.20 16.85
C GLN A 301 21.07 0.91 17.87
N ASP A 302 22.26 1.45 18.13
CA ASP A 302 22.42 2.58 19.04
C ASP A 302 21.61 3.81 18.58
N ALA A 303 21.60 4.07 17.27
CA ALA A 303 20.84 5.18 16.71
C ALA A 303 19.31 4.98 16.86
N GLN A 304 18.81 3.76 16.65
CA GLN A 304 17.41 3.40 16.87
C GLN A 304 17.02 3.51 18.35
N ASP A 305 17.89 3.03 19.26
CA ASP A 305 17.71 3.14 20.71
C ASP A 305 17.64 4.62 21.14
N TYR A 306 18.51 5.46 20.58
CA TYR A 306 18.54 6.88 20.86
C TYR A 306 17.28 7.58 20.34
N CYS A 307 16.87 7.32 19.09
CA CYS A 307 15.60 7.77 18.51
C CYS A 307 14.40 7.44 19.43
N ALA A 308 14.31 6.19 19.89
CA ALA A 308 13.20 5.73 20.72
C ALA A 308 13.17 6.34 22.13
N SER A 309 14.32 6.85 22.62
CA SER A 309 14.44 7.41 23.98
C SER A 309 13.83 8.80 24.14
N PHE A 310 13.58 9.52 23.05
CA PHE A 310 13.04 10.87 23.07
C PHE A 310 11.51 10.91 23.05
N GLU A 311 10.97 12.05 23.49
CA GLU A 311 9.54 12.36 23.43
C GLU A 311 9.02 12.31 21.99
N LYS A 312 7.85 11.65 21.80
CA LYS A 312 7.26 11.27 20.50
C LYS A 312 7.19 12.43 19.51
N ASP A 313 6.75 13.61 19.95
CA ASP A 313 6.49 14.75 19.06
C ASP A 313 7.61 15.79 19.07
N SER A 314 8.74 15.50 19.72
CA SER A 314 9.85 16.44 19.81
C SER A 314 10.62 16.53 18.48
N LEU A 315 11.04 17.75 18.12
CA LEU A 315 11.95 17.97 16.98
C LEU A 315 13.26 17.20 17.14
N VAL A 316 13.72 17.03 18.38
CA VAL A 316 14.91 16.23 18.71
C VAL A 316 14.68 14.78 18.27
N ARG A 317 13.56 14.15 18.65
CA ARG A 317 13.22 12.80 18.20
C ARG A 317 13.20 12.69 16.69
N ARG A 318 12.48 13.58 15.99
CA ARG A 318 12.43 13.60 14.52
C ARG A 318 13.84 13.57 13.90
N SER A 319 14.74 14.43 14.37
CA SER A 319 16.12 14.48 13.87
C SER A 319 16.91 13.20 14.13
N GLN A 320 16.77 12.60 15.32
CA GLN A 320 17.50 11.40 15.70
C GLN A 320 16.96 10.16 14.99
N CYS A 321 15.64 10.08 14.79
CA CYS A 321 15.00 9.01 14.04
C CYS A 321 15.34 9.07 12.55
N SER A 322 15.41 10.28 11.96
CA SER A 322 15.87 10.46 10.58
C SER A 322 17.32 10.00 10.41
N LEU A 323 18.21 10.34 11.36
CA LEU A 323 19.58 9.83 11.38
C LEU A 323 19.62 8.30 11.53
N ALA A 324 18.81 7.74 12.42
CA ALA A 324 18.73 6.31 12.66
C ALA A 324 18.33 5.55 11.38
N GLN A 325 17.26 5.99 10.71
CA GLN A 325 16.85 5.45 9.42
C GLN A 325 17.98 5.53 8.40
N PHE A 326 18.62 6.70 8.25
CA PHE A 326 19.71 6.87 7.29
C PHE A 326 20.84 5.86 7.52
N LEU A 327 21.26 5.67 8.78
CA LEU A 327 22.32 4.72 9.13
C LEU A 327 21.91 3.28 8.87
N CYS A 328 20.73 2.89 9.35
CA CYS A 328 20.20 1.53 9.21
C CYS A 328 19.98 1.15 7.74
N GLN A 329 19.32 2.01 6.98
CA GLN A 329 19.03 1.72 5.58
C GLN A 329 20.29 1.69 4.74
N ASN A 330 21.17 2.69 4.85
CA ASN A 330 22.35 2.76 3.95
C ASN A 330 23.44 1.75 4.30
N SER A 331 23.62 1.44 5.58
CA SER A 331 24.76 0.63 6.03
C SER A 331 24.41 -0.83 6.28
N VAL A 332 23.12 -1.18 6.33
CA VAL A 332 22.68 -2.56 6.61
C VAL A 332 21.67 -3.05 5.58
N GLU A 333 20.51 -2.42 5.48
CA GLU A 333 19.41 -2.89 4.62
C GLU A 333 19.77 -2.84 3.12
N ASN A 334 20.37 -1.74 2.67
CA ASN A 334 20.77 -1.54 1.27
C ASN A 334 21.83 -2.54 0.79
N LEU A 335 22.54 -3.22 1.69
CA LEU A 335 23.44 -4.31 1.30
C LEU A 335 22.65 -5.43 0.66
N PHE A 336 21.52 -5.80 1.27
CA PHE A 336 20.63 -6.83 0.74
C PHE A 336 19.99 -6.39 -0.59
N TYR A 337 19.42 -5.18 -0.67
CA TYR A 337 18.74 -4.73 -1.89
C TYR A 337 19.68 -4.54 -3.09
N ASN A 338 20.89 -4.03 -2.88
CA ASN A 338 21.81 -3.73 -3.99
C ASN A 338 22.74 -4.88 -4.33
N LEU A 339 23.15 -5.67 -3.34
CA LEU A 339 24.18 -6.71 -3.50
C LEU A 339 23.62 -8.13 -3.38
N GLY A 340 22.36 -8.30 -2.94
CA GLY A 340 21.66 -9.58 -2.81
C GLY A 340 21.21 -10.21 -4.13
N GLY A 341 21.77 -9.80 -5.27
CA GLY A 341 21.59 -10.49 -6.55
C GLY A 341 20.70 -9.81 -7.60
N GLY A 342 20.29 -8.55 -7.39
CA GLY A 342 19.82 -7.64 -8.46
C GLY A 342 18.63 -8.14 -9.29
N ARG A 343 17.51 -8.45 -8.65
CA ARG A 343 16.31 -8.99 -9.34
C ARG A 343 15.09 -8.11 -9.07
N GLY A 344 14.92 -7.07 -9.88
CA GLY A 344 13.70 -6.26 -9.92
C GLY A 344 12.69 -6.78 -10.95
N THR A 345 11.40 -6.58 -10.67
CA THR A 345 10.30 -6.77 -11.62
C THR A 345 10.21 -5.56 -12.56
N TYR A 346 9.84 -5.81 -13.82
CA TYR A 346 9.59 -4.78 -14.83
C TYR A 346 8.11 -4.36 -14.76
N ASP A 347 7.85 -3.08 -14.47
CA ASP A 347 6.49 -2.57 -14.23
C ASP A 347 5.81 -2.09 -15.53
N ILE A 348 5.39 -3.04 -16.39
CA ILE A 348 4.75 -2.76 -17.69
C ILE A 348 3.40 -2.02 -17.58
N TRP A 349 2.73 -2.06 -16.43
CA TRP A 349 1.42 -1.41 -16.23
C TRP A 349 1.52 0.12 -16.19
N ARG A 350 2.68 0.70 -15.84
CA ARG A 350 2.90 2.15 -15.80
C ARG A 350 2.76 2.78 -17.19
N ASP A 351 3.23 2.08 -18.22
CA ASP A 351 3.10 2.53 -19.61
C ASP A 351 1.64 2.49 -20.06
N TYR A 352 0.91 1.45 -19.65
CA TYR A 352 -0.52 1.25 -19.93
C TYR A 352 -1.38 2.37 -19.36
N ILE A 353 -1.25 2.68 -18.06
CA ILE A 353 -2.07 3.71 -17.41
C ILE A 353 -1.78 5.13 -17.87
N ASN A 354 -0.62 5.36 -18.49
CA ASN A 354 -0.29 6.65 -19.08
C ASN A 354 -0.84 6.83 -20.50
N THR A 355 -1.45 5.82 -21.12
CA THR A 355 -2.07 5.97 -22.44
C THR A 355 -3.31 6.86 -22.36
N ALA A 356 -3.56 7.66 -23.40
CA ALA A 356 -4.66 8.64 -23.39
C ALA A 356 -6.06 8.01 -23.21
N GLU A 357 -6.26 6.83 -23.80
CA GLU A 357 -7.53 6.09 -23.67
C GLU A 357 -7.75 5.63 -22.25
N VAL A 358 -6.71 5.08 -21.60
CA VAL A 358 -6.78 4.61 -20.22
C VAL A 358 -6.92 5.79 -19.26
N GLN A 359 -6.13 6.85 -19.37
CA GLN A 359 -6.27 8.06 -18.52
C GLN A 359 -7.68 8.66 -18.61
N ASN A 360 -8.24 8.76 -19.82
CA ASN A 360 -9.60 9.20 -20.00
C ASN A 360 -10.61 8.23 -19.39
N ALA A 361 -10.39 6.91 -19.43
CA ALA A 361 -11.26 5.93 -18.76
C ALA A 361 -11.17 6.05 -17.24
N LEU A 362 -9.97 6.33 -16.70
CA LEU A 362 -9.70 6.48 -15.27
C LEU A 362 -10.21 7.80 -14.69
N GLY A 363 -10.48 8.79 -15.54
CA GLY A 363 -10.89 10.11 -15.09
C GLY A 363 -9.71 10.99 -14.63
N THR A 364 -8.51 10.77 -15.17
CA THR A 364 -7.31 11.56 -14.86
C THR A 364 -6.74 12.23 -16.11
N SER A 365 -6.09 13.37 -15.91
CA SER A 365 -5.29 14.08 -16.90
C SER A 365 -3.83 14.26 -16.48
N LEU A 366 -3.39 13.58 -15.41
CA LEU A 366 -2.01 13.64 -14.96
C LEU A 366 -1.17 12.57 -15.64
N ASN A 367 0.07 12.92 -15.97
CA ASN A 367 1.10 11.92 -16.17
C ASN A 367 1.35 11.20 -14.83
N TYR A 368 1.30 9.88 -14.85
CA TYR A 368 1.58 9.07 -13.68
C TYR A 368 3.03 9.26 -13.24
N THR A 369 3.22 9.66 -11.99
CA THR A 369 4.54 9.86 -11.39
C THR A 369 4.74 8.94 -10.19
N SER A 370 5.76 8.08 -10.27
CA SER A 370 6.35 7.51 -9.07
C SER A 370 7.27 8.56 -8.44
N SER A 371 6.82 9.24 -7.39
CA SER A 371 7.56 10.32 -6.75
C SER A 371 8.32 9.83 -5.51
N ASN A 372 9.63 10.07 -5.48
CA ASN A 372 10.45 9.85 -4.28
C ASN A 372 10.39 11.03 -3.30
N LEU A 373 9.61 12.09 -3.60
CA LEU A 373 9.47 13.25 -2.70
C LEU A 373 8.81 12.86 -1.39
N ILE A 374 7.75 12.04 -1.46
CA ILE A 374 7.08 11.53 -0.26
C ILE A 374 8.03 10.66 0.56
N TYR A 375 8.74 9.73 -0.08
CA TYR A 375 9.77 8.93 0.60
C TYR A 375 10.80 9.81 1.32
N SER A 376 11.27 10.87 0.64
CA SER A 376 12.27 11.78 1.19
C SER A 376 11.73 12.57 2.37
N ALA A 377 10.50 13.10 2.29
CA ALA A 377 9.88 13.84 3.40
C ALA A 377 9.67 12.96 4.63
N PHE A 378 9.17 11.73 4.46
CA PHE A 378 9.04 10.75 5.54
C PHE A 378 10.40 10.35 6.13
N SER A 379 11.44 10.29 5.28
CA SER A 379 12.79 10.02 5.77
C SER A 379 13.36 11.17 6.59
N LEU A 380 13.02 12.42 6.23
CA LEU A 380 13.42 13.62 6.97
C LEU A 380 12.66 13.80 8.28
N SER A 381 11.40 13.36 8.33
CA SER A 381 10.61 13.35 9.56
C SER A 381 11.06 12.24 10.54
N GLY A 382 11.77 11.23 10.03
CA GLY A 382 12.27 10.09 10.80
C GLY A 382 11.19 9.03 11.08
N ASP A 383 10.04 9.12 10.40
CA ASP A 383 8.88 8.26 10.66
C ASP A 383 9.18 6.77 10.43
N PHE A 384 10.08 6.44 9.50
CA PHE A 384 10.47 5.05 9.23
C PHE A 384 11.11 4.34 10.42
N ALA A 385 11.91 5.07 11.21
CA ALA A 385 12.55 4.54 12.41
C ALA A 385 11.60 4.46 13.63
N VAL A 386 10.37 4.96 13.50
CA VAL A 386 9.37 4.87 14.58
C VAL A 386 8.73 3.49 14.58
N SER A 387 8.54 2.94 15.79
CA SER A 387 7.81 1.69 16.00
C SER A 387 6.30 1.94 16.01
N TYR A 388 5.57 1.14 15.22
CA TYR A 388 4.12 1.12 15.16
C TYR A 388 3.51 -0.17 15.75
N LEU A 389 4.31 -0.95 16.49
CA LEU A 389 3.83 -2.14 17.20
C LEU A 389 2.73 -1.82 18.23
N TYR A 390 2.75 -0.62 18.81
CA TYR A 390 1.72 -0.20 19.75
C TYR A 390 0.31 -0.20 19.11
N GLY A 391 0.20 0.12 17.82
CA GLY A 391 -1.07 0.08 17.11
C GLY A 391 -1.56 -1.36 16.94
N ILE A 392 -0.64 -2.30 16.66
CA ILE A 392 -0.99 -3.73 16.59
C ILE A 392 -1.44 -4.23 17.97
N GLU A 393 -0.72 -3.88 19.03
CA GLU A 393 -1.07 -4.23 20.41
C GLU A 393 -2.46 -3.71 20.80
N GLU A 394 -2.80 -2.49 20.39
CA GLU A 394 -4.12 -1.91 20.64
C GLU A 394 -5.21 -2.65 19.87
N LEU A 395 -5.00 -2.93 18.58
CA LEU A 395 -5.98 -3.66 17.74
C LEU A 395 -6.29 -5.06 18.27
N LEU A 396 -5.30 -5.74 18.85
CA LEU A 396 -5.47 -7.08 19.44
C LEU A 396 -6.39 -7.10 20.67
N LYS A 397 -6.75 -5.94 21.24
CA LYS A 397 -7.70 -5.84 22.36
C LYS A 397 -9.16 -5.83 21.91
N HIS A 398 -9.39 -5.62 20.61
CA HIS A 398 -10.71 -5.46 20.01
C HIS A 398 -11.09 -6.72 19.22
N ASP A 399 -12.38 -6.88 18.89
CA ASP A 399 -12.90 -8.01 18.11
C ASP A 399 -12.59 -7.81 16.60
N ILE A 400 -11.29 -7.76 16.28
CA ILE A 400 -10.75 -7.57 14.93
C ILE A 400 -9.77 -8.70 14.66
N GLN A 401 -9.93 -9.41 13.55
CA GLN A 401 -8.98 -10.44 13.15
C GLN A 401 -7.70 -9.81 12.58
N VAL A 402 -6.57 -9.99 13.27
CA VAL A 402 -5.28 -9.40 12.89
C VAL A 402 -4.38 -10.46 12.26
N GLU A 403 -3.99 -10.25 11.00
CA GLU A 403 -3.18 -11.16 10.21
C GLU A 403 -1.84 -10.55 9.80
N LYS A 404 -0.79 -11.37 9.83
CA LYS A 404 0.53 -10.99 9.32
C LYS A 404 1.05 -12.07 8.39
N ILE A 405 1.12 -11.78 7.10
CA ILE A 405 1.51 -12.72 6.06
C ILE A 405 2.94 -12.41 5.57
N PHE A 406 3.81 -13.42 5.61
CA PHE A 406 5.19 -13.37 5.13
C PHE A 406 5.55 -14.55 4.21
N PRO A 407 5.00 -14.68 3.01
CA PRO A 407 5.50 -15.66 2.07
C PRO A 407 6.77 -15.09 1.43
N PHE A 408 7.87 -15.79 1.68
CA PHE A 408 9.08 -15.63 0.90
C PHE A 408 9.17 -16.80 -0.09
N PRO A 409 9.57 -16.56 -1.35
CA PRO A 409 9.87 -17.64 -2.28
C PRO A 409 11.15 -18.38 -1.87
N GLN A 410 11.21 -19.68 -2.16
CA GLN A 410 12.41 -20.54 -2.01
C GLN A 410 13.63 -20.09 -2.83
N THR A 411 13.49 -19.08 -3.69
CA THR A 411 14.48 -18.67 -4.67
C THR A 411 15.25 -17.40 -4.30
N GLY A 412 15.08 -16.89 -3.07
CA GLY A 412 15.80 -15.71 -2.56
C GLY A 412 15.36 -14.38 -3.19
N LEU A 413 14.16 -14.33 -3.77
CA LEU A 413 13.56 -13.11 -4.30
C LEU A 413 12.76 -12.40 -3.20
N VAL A 414 12.87 -11.07 -3.10
CA VAL A 414 11.78 -10.25 -2.54
C VAL A 414 10.72 -10.11 -3.63
N LYS A 415 9.98 -11.19 -3.89
CA LYS A 415 8.78 -11.11 -4.72
C LYS A 415 7.57 -10.95 -3.82
N LYS A 416 6.60 -10.18 -4.28
CA LYS A 416 5.44 -9.84 -3.48
C LYS A 416 4.59 -11.10 -3.22
N PRO A 417 4.06 -11.27 -2.01
CA PRO A 417 3.28 -12.44 -1.59
C PRO A 417 2.16 -12.88 -2.51
N SER A 418 1.29 -11.93 -2.80
CA SER A 418 0.10 -12.00 -3.62
C SER A 418 0.42 -12.24 -5.10
N GLU A 419 1.63 -11.89 -5.54
CA GLU A 419 2.12 -12.20 -6.88
C GLU A 419 2.63 -13.65 -6.97
N PHE A 420 3.31 -14.15 -5.94
CA PHE A 420 4.01 -15.44 -5.98
C PHE A 420 3.18 -16.64 -5.50
N GLN A 421 2.32 -16.45 -4.50
CA GLN A 421 1.40 -17.47 -3.97
C GLN A 421 -0.02 -16.91 -3.85
N PRO A 422 -0.66 -16.53 -4.98
CA PRO A 422 -1.96 -15.87 -4.98
C PRO A 422 -3.05 -16.71 -4.31
N GLU A 423 -3.06 -18.03 -4.49
CA GLU A 423 -4.03 -18.94 -3.88
C GLU A 423 -3.95 -18.91 -2.35
N ALA A 424 -2.74 -18.97 -1.80
CA ALA A 424 -2.52 -19.00 -0.35
C ALA A 424 -2.85 -17.65 0.28
N ALA A 425 -2.39 -16.55 -0.34
CA ALA A 425 -2.71 -15.20 0.12
C ALA A 425 -4.22 -14.95 0.10
N PHE A 426 -4.90 -15.33 -0.99
CA PHE A 426 -6.35 -15.23 -1.09
C PHE A 426 -7.08 -16.12 -0.06
N ALA A 427 -6.60 -17.34 0.18
CA ALA A 427 -7.21 -18.22 1.19
C ALA A 427 -7.11 -17.64 2.61
N ILE A 428 -5.96 -17.06 2.97
CA ILE A 428 -5.77 -16.39 4.28
C ILE A 428 -6.68 -15.16 4.37
N PHE A 429 -6.69 -14.31 3.33
CA PHE A 429 -7.56 -13.16 3.25
C PHE A 429 -9.03 -13.54 3.43
N ASN A 430 -9.50 -14.53 2.67
CA ASN A 430 -10.90 -14.95 2.68
C ASN A 430 -11.31 -15.53 4.05
N ARG A 431 -10.43 -16.29 4.71
CA ARG A 431 -10.68 -16.77 6.08
C ARG A 431 -10.80 -15.61 7.06
N SER A 432 -9.88 -14.65 6.97
CA SER A 432 -9.88 -13.46 7.81
C SER A 432 -11.12 -12.60 7.63
N LEU A 433 -11.58 -12.46 6.37
CA LEU A 433 -12.78 -11.70 6.02
C LEU A 433 -14.05 -12.30 6.64
N HIS A 434 -14.10 -13.62 6.77
CA HIS A 434 -15.25 -14.36 7.27
C HIS A 434 -15.11 -14.82 8.72
N GLY A 435 -14.09 -14.36 9.44
CA GLY A 435 -13.90 -14.70 10.85
C GLY A 435 -13.54 -16.17 11.08
N LEU A 436 -12.93 -16.83 10.10
CA LEU A 436 -12.53 -18.23 10.16
C LEU A 436 -11.07 -18.37 10.60
N ASP A 437 -10.77 -19.49 11.24
CA ASP A 437 -9.40 -19.78 11.65
C ASP A 437 -8.45 -19.93 10.46
N VAL A 438 -7.25 -19.36 10.57
CA VAL A 438 -6.29 -19.36 9.45
C VAL A 438 -5.74 -20.75 9.15
N ALA A 439 -5.67 -21.65 10.14
CA ALA A 439 -5.03 -22.95 9.97
C ALA A 439 -5.87 -23.89 9.10
N THR A 440 -7.15 -24.05 9.43
CA THR A 440 -8.07 -24.98 8.79
C THR A 440 -9.10 -24.29 7.92
N GLY A 441 -9.51 -23.07 8.27
CA GLY A 441 -10.60 -22.36 7.60
C GLY A 441 -11.97 -22.98 7.88
N MET A 442 -12.14 -23.68 9.01
CA MET A 442 -13.37 -24.40 9.35
C MET A 442 -13.97 -23.95 10.67
N GLU A 443 -13.17 -23.38 11.58
CA GLU A 443 -13.63 -22.94 12.89
C GLU A 443 -13.96 -21.45 12.86
N ASP A 444 -15.16 -21.10 13.32
CA ASP A 444 -15.58 -19.72 13.55
C ASP A 444 -14.86 -19.17 14.78
N THR A 445 -14.16 -18.06 14.59
CA THR A 445 -13.37 -17.38 15.61
C THR A 445 -14.11 -16.21 16.26
N THR A 446 -15.25 -15.81 15.70
CA THR A 446 -16.05 -14.66 16.16
C THR A 446 -16.95 -14.99 17.36
N GLY A 447 -17.46 -13.97 18.07
CA GLY A 447 -18.63 -14.11 18.94
C GLY A 447 -18.43 -14.94 20.23
N GLY A 448 -17.38 -14.68 21.01
CA GLY A 448 -17.18 -15.34 22.32
C GLY A 448 -16.70 -16.79 22.20
N SER A 449 -16.11 -17.15 21.07
CA SER A 449 -15.47 -18.44 20.85
C SER A 449 -14.40 -18.71 21.93
N LYS A 450 -14.22 -19.97 22.33
CA LYS A 450 -13.08 -20.39 23.17
C LYS A 450 -11.80 -20.53 22.33
N TYR A 451 -11.83 -20.03 21.09
CA TYR A 451 -10.76 -20.18 20.12
C TYR A 451 -9.55 -19.41 20.65
N SER A 452 -8.56 -20.14 21.11
CA SER A 452 -7.35 -19.61 21.72
C SER A 452 -6.17 -20.43 21.22
N THR A 453 -5.12 -19.75 20.79
CA THR A 453 -3.89 -20.42 20.42
C THR A 453 -3.06 -20.66 21.70
N LYS A 454 -2.57 -21.89 21.89
CA LYS A 454 -1.59 -22.19 22.95
C LYS A 454 -0.19 -22.07 22.37
N GLY A 455 0.44 -20.92 22.56
CA GLY A 455 1.82 -20.66 22.17
C GLY A 455 2.66 -20.21 23.36
N THR A 456 3.94 -20.56 23.36
CA THR A 456 4.92 -19.88 24.23
C THR A 456 5.32 -18.56 23.57
N ASN A 457 5.89 -17.62 24.33
CA ASN A 457 6.51 -16.40 23.77
C ASN A 457 7.70 -16.67 22.82
N ARG A 458 8.04 -17.94 22.57
CA ARG A 458 9.08 -18.41 21.64
C ARG A 458 8.54 -19.29 20.52
N THR A 459 7.22 -19.38 20.33
CA THR A 459 6.67 -20.24 19.27
C THR A 459 7.03 -19.66 17.89
N THR A 460 7.95 -20.32 17.19
CA THR A 460 8.46 -19.95 15.85
C THR A 460 7.94 -20.86 14.74
N HIS A 461 6.95 -21.71 15.00
CA HIS A 461 6.46 -22.71 14.05
C HIS A 461 4.93 -22.79 13.96
N PHE A 462 4.43 -22.69 12.73
CA PHE A 462 3.16 -23.30 12.32
C PHE A 462 3.47 -24.47 11.38
N ARG A 463 3.11 -25.69 11.77
CA ARG A 463 3.22 -26.92 10.96
C ARG A 463 1.87 -27.26 10.31
N GLN A 464 1.33 -26.38 9.50
CA GLN A 464 0.31 -26.76 8.50
C GLN A 464 0.12 -25.58 7.56
N ALA A 465 0.38 -25.81 6.27
CA ALA A 465 -0.06 -24.86 5.25
C ALA A 465 -1.60 -24.81 5.27
N PRO A 466 -2.22 -23.65 4.99
CA PRO A 466 -3.66 -23.55 4.78
C PRO A 466 -4.10 -24.66 3.80
N PRO A 467 -5.13 -25.48 4.10
CA PRO A 467 -5.64 -26.41 3.10
C PRO A 467 -6.12 -25.60 1.89
N LEU A 468 -5.47 -25.80 0.75
CA LEU A 468 -5.92 -25.25 -0.52
C LEU A 468 -7.10 -26.10 -0.98
N ASN A 469 -8.25 -25.48 -1.22
CA ASN A 469 -9.35 -26.18 -1.90
C ASN A 469 -8.92 -26.42 -3.35
N CYS A 470 -8.25 -27.55 -3.60
CA CYS A 470 -8.14 -28.07 -4.93
C CYS A 470 -9.54 -28.52 -5.36
N SER A 471 -10.31 -27.63 -5.99
CA SER A 471 -11.37 -28.07 -6.89
C SER A 471 -10.70 -28.99 -7.90
N SER A 472 -11.06 -30.27 -7.89
CA SER A 472 -10.63 -31.24 -8.87
C SER A 472 -10.94 -30.69 -10.25
N ALA A 473 -9.91 -30.20 -10.95
CA ALA A 473 -9.98 -29.97 -12.37
C ALA A 473 -10.25 -31.34 -13.01
N ALA A 474 -11.50 -31.54 -13.42
CA ALA A 474 -11.93 -32.63 -14.28
C ALA A 474 -11.87 -32.16 -15.72
#